data_AF-A0A951U1U3-F1
#
_entry.id   AF-A0A951U1U3-F1
#
_cell.length_a   1.000
_cell.length_b   1.000
_cell.length_c   1.000
_cell.angle_alpha   90.00
_cell.angle_beta   90.00
_cell.angle_gamma   90.00
#
_symmetry.space_group_name_H-M   'P 1'
#
loop_
_entity.id
_entity.type
_entity.pdbx_description
1 polymer ?
#
loop_
_entity_poly.entity_id
_entity_poly.type
_entity_poly.pdbx_seq_one_letter_code
_entity_poly.pdbx_strand_id
1 'polypeptide(L)' 'MLSADMKVPKNRQSRLSDDVWLAGEAIARHFRMSSSREGFEAAIRDYVLRLSQNDAKFAEVWERVKEEGIEES' A
#
# COMPACT_ATOMS: atom_id res chain seq x y z
N MET A 1 30.52 -8.03 -11.08
CA MET A 1 29.08 -7.82 -10.85
C MET A 1 28.81 -8.11 -9.38
N LEU A 2 28.62 -7.07 -8.57
CA LEU A 2 28.33 -7.22 -7.14
C LEU A 2 26.82 -7.31 -6.96
N SER A 3 26.33 -8.51 -6.68
CA SER A 3 24.96 -8.75 -6.23
C SER A 3 24.78 -8.09 -4.87
N ALA A 4 24.05 -6.98 -4.83
CA ALA A 4 23.69 -6.33 -3.57
C ALA A 4 22.64 -7.20 -2.85
N ASP A 5 23.10 -8.08 -1.96
CA ASP A 5 22.26 -8.76 -0.97
C ASP A 5 21.59 -7.71 -0.08
N MET A 6 20.35 -7.35 -0.39
CA MET A 6 19.57 -6.46 0.46
C MET A 6 19.10 -7.21 1.70
N LYS A 7 19.74 -6.94 2.83
CA LYS A 7 19.31 -7.42 4.15
C LYS A 7 18.02 -6.70 4.57
N VAL A 8 16.91 -7.43 4.59
CA VAL A 8 15.62 -6.96 5.12
C VAL A 8 15.79 -6.57 6.59
N PRO A 9 15.47 -5.34 7.01
CA PRO A 9 15.68 -4.94 8.41
C PRO A 9 14.58 -5.52 9.33
N LYS A 10 14.95 -5.93 10.55
CA LYS A 10 14.09 -6.69 11.49
C LYS A 10 13.31 -5.84 12.51
N ASN A 11 13.10 -4.54 12.29
CA ASN A 11 12.36 -3.72 13.28
C ASN A 11 10.85 -3.81 13.02
N ARG A 12 10.19 -4.77 13.67
CA ARG A 12 8.74 -5.08 13.61
C ARG A 12 7.84 -4.03 14.29
N GLN A 13 8.01 -2.76 13.97
CA GLN A 13 6.99 -1.73 14.24
C GLN A 13 6.44 -1.32 12.87
N SER A 14 5.33 -1.97 12.48
CA SER A 14 4.63 -1.87 11.19
C SER A 14 5.48 -2.10 9.93
N ARG A 15 6.18 -3.24 9.85
CA ARG A 15 6.77 -3.67 8.56
C ARG A 15 5.74 -4.52 7.85
N LEU A 16 5.29 -4.06 6.69
CA LEU A 16 4.63 -4.89 5.69
C LEU A 16 5.39 -6.23 5.58
N SER A 17 4.67 -7.34 5.36
CA SER A 17 5.35 -8.61 5.10
C SER A 17 6.30 -8.47 3.91
N ASP A 18 7.35 -9.29 3.87
CA ASP A 18 8.36 -9.23 2.81
C ASP A 18 7.71 -9.32 1.41
N ASP A 19 6.70 -10.18 1.26
CA ASP A 19 5.93 -10.33 0.02
C ASP A 19 5.18 -9.05 -0.38
N VAL A 20 4.59 -8.36 0.61
CA VAL A 20 3.94 -7.08 0.34
C VAL A 20 5.01 -6.12 -0.12
N TRP A 21 6.11 -5.94 0.63
CA TRP A 21 7.23 -5.06 0.26
C TRP A 21 7.73 -5.28 -1.18
N LEU A 22 7.92 -6.54 -1.58
CA LEU A 22 8.32 -6.92 -2.94
C LEU A 22 7.28 -6.50 -4.00
N ALA A 23 5.99 -6.67 -3.72
CA ALA A 23 4.93 -6.25 -4.63
C ALA A 23 4.93 -4.73 -4.87
N GLY A 24 5.14 -3.93 -3.82
CA GLY A 24 5.21 -2.47 -3.96
C GLY A 24 6.44 -2.01 -4.72
N GLU A 25 7.60 -2.64 -4.53
CA GLU A 25 8.78 -2.37 -5.37
C GLU A 25 8.50 -2.70 -6.85
N ALA A 26 7.84 -3.83 -7.14
CA ALA A 26 7.51 -4.20 -8.50
C ALA A 26 6.60 -3.16 -9.17
N ILE A 27 5.56 -2.71 -8.47
CA ILE A 27 4.64 -1.65 -8.93
C ILE A 27 5.40 -0.34 -9.12
N ALA A 28 6.21 0.07 -8.14
CA ALA A 28 6.98 1.29 -8.20
C ALA A 28 7.91 1.31 -9.42
N ARG A 29 8.61 0.21 -9.70
CA ARG A 29 9.49 0.09 -10.88
C ARG A 29 8.70 0.09 -12.19
N HIS A 30 7.55 -0.58 -12.24
CA HIS A 30 6.70 -0.61 -13.42
C HIS A 30 6.21 0.78 -13.81
N PHE A 31 5.77 1.57 -12.83
CA PHE A 31 5.25 2.92 -13.02
C PHE A 31 6.29 4.04 -12.85
N ARG A 32 7.56 3.69 -12.63
CA ARG A 32 8.68 4.63 -12.42
C ARG A 32 8.48 5.61 -11.26
N MET A 33 7.95 5.10 -10.15
CA MET A 33 7.75 5.83 -8.90
C MET A 33 9.05 5.90 -8.08
N SER A 34 9.11 6.81 -7.11
CA SER A 34 10.31 7.11 -6.34
C SER A 34 10.57 6.10 -5.21
N SER A 35 9.56 5.36 -4.77
CA SER A 35 9.69 4.37 -3.69
C SER A 35 8.64 3.26 -3.73
N SER A 36 8.95 2.11 -3.11
CA SER A 36 7.98 1.07 -2.70
C SER A 36 6.68 1.64 -2.15
N ARG A 37 6.79 2.67 -1.28
CA ARG A 37 5.65 3.25 -0.56
C ARG A 37 4.66 3.87 -1.53
N GLU A 38 5.15 4.63 -2.51
CA GLU A 38 4.31 5.19 -3.56
C GLU A 38 3.64 4.09 -4.39
N GLY A 39 4.37 3.01 -4.68
CA GLY A 39 3.80 1.82 -5.33
C GLY A 39 2.64 1.21 -4.55
N PHE A 40 2.79 1.06 -3.22
CA PHE A 40 1.70 0.59 -2.36
C PHE A 40 0.51 1.53 -2.35
N GLU A 41 0.76 2.82 -2.14
CA GLU A 41 -0.30 3.82 -2.06
C GLU A 41 -1.11 3.88 -3.36
N ALA A 42 -0.44 3.79 -4.51
CA ALA A 42 -1.09 3.73 -5.81
C ALA A 42 -1.97 2.48 -5.97
N ALA A 43 -1.43 1.30 -5.64
CA ALA A 43 -2.16 0.04 -5.79
C ALA A 43 -3.33 -0.10 -4.81
N ILE A 44 -3.16 0.32 -3.56
CA ILE A 44 -4.25 0.34 -2.57
C ILE A 44 -5.33 1.30 -3.04
N ARG A 45 -4.96 2.52 -3.49
CA ARG A 45 -5.95 3.49 -3.98
C ARG A 45 -6.77 2.92 -5.13
N ASP A 46 -6.11 2.34 -6.14
CA ASP A 46 -6.79 1.72 -7.28
C ASP A 46 -7.72 0.57 -6.85
N TYR A 47 -7.21 -0.35 -6.02
CA TYR A 47 -7.99 -1.50 -5.56
C TYR A 47 -9.22 -1.07 -4.77
N VAL A 48 -9.05 -0.16 -3.82
CA VAL A 48 -10.12 0.29 -2.93
C VAL A 48 -11.17 1.05 -3.76
N LEU A 49 -10.78 1.90 -4.72
CA LEU A 49 -11.70 2.56 -5.67
C LEU A 49 -12.48 1.56 -6.52
N ARG A 50 -11.82 0.55 -7.08
CA ARG A 50 -12.52 -0.51 -7.84
C ARG A 50 -13.46 -1.29 -6.94
N LEU A 51 -13.07 -1.56 -5.69
CA LEU A 51 -13.90 -2.30 -4.76
C LEU A 51 -15.16 -1.52 -4.38
N SER A 52 -15.06 -0.20 -4.14
CA SER A 52 -16.24 0.62 -3.82
C SER A 52 -17.22 0.79 -4.97
N GLN A 53 -16.74 0.71 -6.22
CA GLN A 53 -17.62 0.74 -7.39
C GLN A 53 -18.42 -0.56 -7.57
N ASN A 54 -17.89 -1.69 -7.08
CA ASN A 54 -18.46 -3.02 -7.32
C ASN A 54 -19.13 -3.65 -6.08
N ASP A 55 -18.85 -3.15 -4.88
CA ASP A 55 -19.39 -3.65 -3.61
C ASP A 55 -20.01 -2.49 -2.81
N ALA A 56 -21.35 -2.45 -2.79
CA ALA A 56 -22.11 -1.42 -2.10
C ALA A 56 -21.89 -1.44 -0.58
N LYS A 57 -21.67 -2.62 0.02
CA LYS A 57 -21.40 -2.74 1.46
C LYS A 57 -20.02 -2.18 1.79
N PHE A 58 -19.04 -2.47 0.94
CA PHE A 58 -17.71 -1.89 1.10
C PHE A 58 -17.73 -0.36 0.92
N ALA A 59 -18.48 0.14 -0.06
CA ALA A 59 -18.65 1.58 -0.28
C ALA A 59 -19.24 2.28 0.97
N GLU A 60 -20.27 1.68 1.59
CA GLU A 60 -20.85 2.18 2.83
C GLU A 60 -19.83 2.22 3.97
N VAL A 61 -19.05 1.15 4.15
CA VAL A 61 -17.99 1.11 5.17
C VAL A 61 -16.94 2.20 4.91
N TRP A 62 -16.55 2.44 3.66
CA TRP A 62 -15.57 3.48 3.34
C TRP A 62 -16.10 4.88 3.69
N GLU A 63 -17.34 5.23 3.33
CA GLU A 63 -17.89 6.54 3.70
C GLU A 63 -17.92 6.74 5.23
N ARG A 64 -18.30 5.72 6.01
CA ARG A 64 -18.25 5.79 7.48
C ARG A 64 -16.83 6.04 8.01
N VAL A 65 -15.82 5.36 7.46
CA VAL A 65 -14.41 5.58 7.85
C VAL A 65 -13.94 7.00 7.51
N LYS A 66 -14.44 7.61 6.43
CA LYS A 66 -14.14 9.02 6.13
C LYS A 66 -14.78 9.97 7.14
N GLU A 67 -16.01 9.67 7.58
CA GLU A 67 -16.76 10.45 8.56
C GLU A 67 -16.16 10.39 9.96
N GLU A 68 -15.55 9.25 10.35
CA GLU A 68 -14.80 9.10 11.60
C GLU A 68 -13.61 10.07 11.69
N GLY A 69 -13.08 10.51 10.55
CA GLY A 69 -11.93 11.42 10.49
C GLY A 69 -10.62 10.77 10.93
N ILE A 70 -9.52 11.50 10.76
CA ILE A 70 -8.24 11.14 11.38
C ILE A 70 -8.16 12.01 12.63
N GLU A 71 -8.17 11.42 13.83
CA GLU A 71 -7.91 12.19 15.06
C GLU A 71 -6.56 12.90 14.91
N GLU A 72 -6.58 14.23 14.84
CA GLU A 72 -5.36 15.03 14.87
C GLU A 72 -4.72 14.82 16.26
N SER A 73 -3.55 14.17 16.29
CA SER A 73 -2.74 13.97 17.49
C SER A 73 -1.96 15.23 17.87
#